data_AF-A0A2M9BIS1-F1
#
_entry.id   AF-A0A2M9BIS1-F1
#
_cell.length_a   1.000
_cell.length_b   1.000
_cell.length_c   1.000
_cell.angle_alpha   90.00
_cell.angle_beta   90.00
_cell.angle_gamma   90.00
#
_symmetry.space_group_name_H-M   'P 1'
#
loop_
_entity.id
_entity.type
_entity.pdbx_description
1 polymer ?
#
loop_
_entity_poly.entity_id
_entity_poly.type
_entity_poly.pdbx_seq_one_letter_code
_entity_poly.pdbx_strand_id
1 'polypeptide(L)'
;MIFTPPSDLVDLWETDKRQVVRAYEQAQHVRERAGDLGDQVLEEQLHLTGVADAYRSRDTVEGRVLWDAWQEGASSRDLRRRLRSRRLRARRKAAGVQHG
;
A
#
# COMPACT_ATOMS: atom_id res chain seq x y z
N MET A 1 -17.92 -24.46 -10.86
CA MET A 1 -17.71 -23.10 -11.40
C MET A 1 -16.35 -22.63 -10.93
N ILE A 2 -15.43 -22.32 -11.86
CA ILE A 2 -14.07 -21.87 -11.56
C ILE A 2 -14.15 -20.39 -11.19
N PHE A 3 -13.77 -20.05 -9.96
CA PHE A 3 -13.67 -18.67 -9.50
C PHE A 3 -12.35 -18.10 -10.04
N THR A 4 -12.36 -17.60 -11.27
CA THR A 4 -11.27 -16.79 -11.79
C THR A 4 -11.29 -15.49 -11.00
N PRO A 5 -10.30 -15.19 -10.14
CA PRO A 5 -10.26 -13.88 -9.50
C PRO A 5 -10.20 -12.83 -10.61
N PRO A 6 -10.98 -11.74 -10.54
CA PRO A 6 -11.01 -10.76 -11.61
C PRO A 6 -9.60 -10.20 -11.80
N SER A 7 -9.02 -10.49 -12.97
CA SER A 7 -7.77 -9.88 -13.44
C SER A 7 -7.82 -8.34 -13.44
N ASP A 8 -9.01 -7.75 -13.33
CA ASP A 8 -9.26 -6.32 -13.13
C ASP A 8 -8.66 -5.77 -11.83
N LEU A 9 -8.66 -6.54 -10.73
CA LEU A 9 -8.06 -6.12 -9.46
C LEU A 9 -6.52 -6.10 -9.52
N VAL A 10 -5.94 -6.79 -10.49
CA VAL A 10 -4.49 -6.91 -10.65
C VAL A 10 -3.92 -5.68 -11.36
N ASP A 11 -4.70 -5.09 -12.28
CA ASP A 11 -4.33 -3.98 -13.17
C ASP A 11 -4.64 -2.60 -12.57
N LEU A 12 -5.81 -2.44 -11.95
CA LEU A 12 -6.17 -1.25 -11.16
C LEU A 12 -5.09 -0.93 -10.10
N TRP A 13 -4.53 -1.97 -9.47
CA TRP A 13 -3.50 -1.83 -8.43
C TRP A 13 -2.13 -1.37 -8.92
N GLU A 14 -1.70 -1.61 -10.17
CA GLU A 14 -0.39 -1.10 -10.62
C GLU A 14 -0.40 0.41 -10.85
N THR A 15 -1.52 0.93 -11.36
CA THR A 15 -1.80 2.37 -11.45
C THR A 15 -1.91 2.97 -10.05
N ASP A 16 -2.63 2.28 -9.15
CA ASP A 16 -2.80 2.70 -7.76
C ASP A 16 -1.48 2.77 -6.98
N LYS A 17 -0.60 1.77 -7.17
CA LYS A 17 0.67 1.65 -6.42
C LYS A 17 1.65 2.78 -6.72
N ARG A 18 1.71 3.26 -7.96
CA ARG A 18 2.57 4.41 -8.31
C ARG A 18 2.05 5.68 -7.64
N GLN A 19 0.73 5.85 -7.58
CA GLN A 19 0.10 7.00 -6.91
C GLN A 19 0.29 6.93 -5.39
N VAL A 20 0.11 5.77 -4.77
CA VAL A 20 0.38 5.54 -3.33
C VAL A 20 1.83 5.86 -2.98
N VAL A 21 2.79 5.40 -3.80
CA VAL A 21 4.22 5.70 -3.56
C VAL A 21 4.51 7.19 -3.72
N ARG A 22 3.90 7.87 -4.70
CA ARG A 22 4.05 9.33 -4.86
C ARG A 22 3.43 10.10 -3.69
N ALA A 23 2.24 9.71 -3.26
CA ALA A 23 1.58 10.26 -2.07
C ALA A 23 2.49 10.13 -0.84
N TYR A 24 3.09 8.95 -0.67
CA TYR A 24 4.06 8.70 0.39
C TYR A 24 5.31 9.57 0.29
N GLU A 25 5.90 9.72 -0.90
CA GLU A 25 7.07 10.60 -1.13
C GLU A 25 6.75 12.06 -0.80
N GLN A 26 5.57 12.54 -1.20
CA GLN A 26 5.14 13.91 -0.94
C GLN A 26 4.89 14.16 0.55
N ALA A 27 4.24 13.21 1.23
CA ALA A 27 4.04 13.26 2.67
C ALA A 27 5.36 13.23 3.46
N GLN A 28 6.35 12.42 3.02
CA GLN A 28 7.68 12.42 3.65
C GLN A 28 8.35 13.79 3.52
N HIS A 29 8.31 14.42 2.34
CA HIS A 29 8.84 15.77 2.16
C HIS A 29 8.15 16.80 3.06
N VAL A 30 6.84 16.70 3.25
CA VAL A 30 6.11 17.57 4.19
C VAL A 30 6.53 17.28 5.62
N ARG A 31 6.70 16.01 6.02
CA ARG A 31 7.17 15.64 7.37
C ARG A 31 8.55 16.21 7.68
N GLU A 32 9.46 16.20 6.72
CA GLU A 32 10.79 16.78 6.86
C GLU A 32 10.75 18.31 7.02
N ARG A 33 9.77 18.99 6.41
CA ARG A 33 9.67 20.46 6.45
C ARG A 33 8.78 21.01 7.55
N ALA A 34 7.73 20.28 7.91
CA ALA A 34 6.62 20.75 8.72
C ALA A 34 6.23 19.79 9.85
N GLY A 35 7.02 18.74 10.09
CA GLY A 35 6.83 17.81 11.21
C GLY A 35 5.56 16.98 11.09
N ASP A 36 4.70 17.02 12.11
CA ASP A 36 3.50 16.19 12.22
C ASP A 36 2.43 16.41 11.13
N LEU A 37 2.53 17.48 10.34
CA LEU A 37 1.61 17.69 9.20
C LEU A 37 1.78 16.65 8.09
N GLY A 38 2.89 15.90 8.08
CA GLY A 38 3.10 14.84 7.09
C GLY A 38 2.04 13.74 7.13
N ASP A 39 1.48 13.42 8.31
CA ASP A 39 0.50 12.33 8.43
C ASP A 39 -0.87 12.71 7.84
N GLN A 40 -1.30 13.95 8.09
CA GLN A 40 -2.52 14.51 7.49
C GLN A 40 -2.39 14.61 5.97
N VAL A 41 -1.24 15.07 5.47
CA VAL A 41 -0.97 15.11 4.03
C VAL A 41 -0.94 13.71 3.43
N LEU A 42 -0.37 12.72 4.13
CA LEU A 42 -0.40 11.34 3.68
C LEU A 42 -1.84 10.82 3.56
N GLU A 43 -2.66 11.00 4.59
CA GLU A 43 -4.05 10.54 4.59
C GLU A 43 -4.86 11.21 3.46
N GLU A 44 -4.70 12.52 3.26
CA GLU A 44 -5.38 13.28 2.20
C GLU A 44 -4.97 12.80 0.80
N GLN A 45 -3.67 12.62 0.55
CA GLN A 45 -3.18 12.13 -0.74
C GLN A 45 -3.62 10.68 -1.00
N LEU A 46 -3.68 9.84 0.03
CA LEU A 46 -4.20 8.48 -0.09
C LEU A 46 -5.71 8.46 -0.34
N HIS A 47 -6.46 9.48 0.09
CA HIS A 47 -7.89 9.62 -0.20
C HIS A 47 -8.12 9.72 -1.72
N LEU A 48 -7.24 10.43 -2.43
CA LEU A 48 -7.28 10.55 -3.89
C LEU A 48 -7.00 9.23 -4.63
N THR A 49 -6.41 8.26 -3.94
CA THR A 49 -6.09 6.91 -4.48
C THR A 49 -7.09 5.84 -4.04
N GLY A 50 -8.02 6.16 -3.12
CA GLY A 50 -8.90 5.15 -2.52
C GLY A 50 -8.24 4.22 -1.50
N VAL A 51 -6.97 4.45 -1.14
CA VAL A 51 -6.20 3.63 -0.20
C VAL A 51 -6.20 4.21 1.23
N ALA A 52 -6.75 5.40 1.43
CA ALA A 52 -6.82 6.02 2.75
C ALA A 52 -7.60 5.17 3.76
N ASP A 53 -8.69 4.53 3.33
CA ASP A 53 -9.45 3.65 4.21
C ASP A 53 -8.59 2.48 4.69
N ALA A 54 -7.89 1.82 3.76
CA ALA A 54 -6.94 0.75 4.08
C ALA A 54 -5.80 1.22 5.01
N TYR A 55 -5.25 2.42 4.79
CA TYR A 55 -4.22 3.02 5.64
C TYR A 55 -4.71 3.25 7.07
N ARG A 56 -5.91 3.85 7.21
CA ARG A 56 -6.52 4.18 8.50
C ARG A 56 -6.96 2.92 9.27
N SER A 57 -7.68 2.03 8.59
CA SER A 57 -8.29 0.85 9.18
C SER A 57 -7.24 -0.21 9.52
N ARG A 58 -6.15 -0.26 8.76
CA ARG A 58 -5.08 -1.28 8.88
C ARG A 58 -5.63 -2.70 8.75
N ASP A 59 -6.84 -2.86 8.21
CA ASP A 59 -7.48 -4.16 8.04
C ASP A 59 -6.82 -4.94 6.91
N THR A 60 -6.33 -4.23 5.89
CA THR A 60 -5.61 -4.83 4.77
C THR A 60 -4.12 -5.01 5.08
N VAL A 61 -3.50 -5.94 4.34
CA VAL A 61 -2.04 -6.19 4.46
C VAL A 61 -1.26 -4.99 3.95
N GLU A 62 -1.77 -4.35 2.90
CA GLU A 62 -1.23 -3.18 2.23
C GLU A 62 -1.30 -1.95 3.13
N GLY A 63 -2.45 -1.70 3.76
CA GLY A 63 -2.64 -0.66 4.76
C GLY A 63 -1.67 -0.79 5.92
N ARG A 64 -1.48 -2.01 6.43
CA ARG A 64 -0.48 -2.30 7.47
C ARG A 64 0.95 -2.01 7.01
N VAL A 65 1.32 -2.41 5.78
CA VAL A 65 2.67 -2.13 5.25
C VAL A 65 2.91 -0.63 5.10
N LEU A 66 1.91 0.11 4.64
CA LEU A 66 2.01 1.55 4.46
C LEU A 66 2.11 2.28 5.81
N TRP A 67 1.28 1.89 6.78
CA TRP A 67 1.32 2.38 8.16
C TRP A 67 2.67 2.11 8.84
N ASP A 68 3.14 0.85 8.78
CA ASP A 68 4.41 0.42 9.38
C ASP A 68 5.59 1.20 8.77
N ALA A 69 5.64 1.29 7.43
CA ALA A 69 6.64 2.08 6.73
C ALA A 69 6.62 3.55 7.14
N TRP A 70 5.44 4.15 7.28
CA TRP A 70 5.29 5.54 7.72
C TRP A 70 5.79 5.76 9.15
N GLN A 71 5.44 4.87 10.08
CA GLN A 71 5.88 4.97 11.47
C GLN A 71 7.39 4.79 11.62
N GLU A 72 7.98 3.87 10.85
CA GLU A 72 9.44 3.67 10.80
C GLU A 72 10.18 4.80 10.07
N GLY A 73 9.48 5.69 9.36
CA GLY A 73 10.11 6.66 8.46
C GLY A 73 10.84 5.99 7.30
N ALA A 74 10.40 4.82 6.87
CA ALA A 74 11.05 4.03 5.84
C ALA A 74 11.07 4.78 4.49
N SER A 75 12.13 4.60 3.70
CA SER A 75 12.21 5.23 2.37
C SER A 75 11.15 4.70 1.41
N SER A 76 10.76 5.50 0.41
CA SER A 76 9.83 5.08 -0.65
C SER A 76 10.32 3.84 -1.43
N ARG A 77 11.64 3.63 -1.51
CA ARG A 77 12.25 2.42 -2.08
C ARG A 77 11.95 1.18 -1.25
N ASP A 78 12.00 1.31 0.07
CA ASP A 78 11.71 0.22 0.99
C ASP A 78 10.21 -0.12 1.00
N LEU A 79 9.34 0.88 1.00
CA LEU A 79 7.89 0.71 0.82
C LEU A 79 7.58 -0.08 -0.47
N ARG A 80 8.17 0.32 -1.61
CA ARG A 80 8.03 -0.39 -2.89
C ARG A 80 8.46 -1.87 -2.78
N ARG A 81 9.56 -2.14 -2.08
CA ARG A 81 10.07 -3.50 -1.84
C ARG A 81 9.09 -4.31 -1.00
N ARG A 82 8.63 -3.78 0.14
CA ARG A 82 7.67 -4.46 1.04
C ARG A 82 6.35 -4.78 0.35
N LEU A 83 5.81 -3.83 -0.41
CA LEU A 83 4.59 -4.02 -1.20
C LEU A 83 4.78 -5.01 -2.37
N ARG A 84 5.99 -5.22 -2.89
CA ARG A 84 6.27 -6.27 -3.90
C ARG A 84 6.40 -7.65 -3.25
N SER A 85 7.15 -7.76 -2.15
CA SER A 85 7.45 -9.04 -1.49
C SER A 85 6.22 -9.68 -0.84
N ARG A 86 5.30 -8.90 -0.24
CA ARG A 86 4.08 -9.46 0.36
C ARG A 86 3.04 -9.91 -0.67
N ARG A 87 2.95 -9.26 -1.84
CA ARG A 87 2.10 -9.75 -2.95
C ARG A 87 2.52 -11.15 -3.41
N LEU A 88 3.82 -11.41 -3.44
CA LEU A 88 4.36 -12.74 -3.77
C LEU A 88 3.95 -13.80 -2.74
N ARG A 89 3.92 -13.45 -1.45
CA ARG A 89 3.47 -14.35 -0.38
C ARG A 89 1.96 -14.57 -0.38
N ALA A 90 1.18 -13.51 -0.60
CA ALA A 90 -0.28 -13.62 -0.73
C ALA A 90 -0.67 -14.50 -1.93
N ARG A 91 0.00 -14.33 -3.08
CA ARG A 91 -0.16 -15.19 -4.25
C ARG A 91 0.24 -16.65 -3.99
N ARG A 92 1.37 -16.90 -3.33
CA ARG A 92 1.78 -18.27 -2.96
C ARG A 92 0.80 -18.93 -1.97
N LYS A 93 0.23 -18.17 -1.04
CA LYS A 93 -0.82 -18.68 -0.12
C LYS A 93 -2.11 -19.00 -0.87
N ALA A 94 -2.56 -18.13 -1.78
CA ALA A 94 -3.75 -18.37 -2.61
C ALA A 94 -3.57 -19.57 -3.56
N ALA A 95 -2.39 -19.73 -4.17
CA ALA A 95 -2.07 -20.86 -5.04
C ALA A 95 -1.83 -22.17 -4.26
N GLY A 96 -1.41 -22.10 -2.99
CA GLY A 96 -1.16 -23.26 -2.13
C GLY A 96 -2.41 -23.82 -1.42
N VAL A 97 -3.59 -23.23 -1.61
CA VAL A 97 -4.86 -23.68 -0.99
C VAL A 97 -5.68 -24.61 -1.91
N GLN A 98 -5.18 -24.94 -3.11
CA GLN A 98 -5.85 -25.87 -4.06
C GLN A 98 -5.26 -27.29 -4.10
N HIS A 99 -4.38 -27.67 -3.17
CA HIS A 99 -3.82 -29.03 -3.07
C HIS A 99 -4.04 -29.63 -1.67
N GLY A 100 -5.28 -29.64 -1.21
CA GLY A 100 -5.74 -30.39 -0.04
C GLY A 100 -7.04 -31.10 -0.38
#